data_AF-A0A9Q9C4G3-F1
#
_entry.id   AF-A0A9Q9C4G3-F1
#
_cell.length_a   1.000
_cell.length_b   1.000
_cell.length_c   1.000
_cell.angle_alpha   90.00
_cell.angle_beta   90.00
_cell.angle_gamma   90.00
#
_symmetry.space_group_name_H-M   'P 1'
#
loop_
_entity.id
_entity.type
_entity.pdbx_description
1 polymer ?
#
loop_
_entity_poly.entity_id
_entity_poly.type
_entity_poly.pdbx_seq_one_letter_code
_entity_poly.pdbx_strand_id
1 'polypeptide(L)'
;MMPFDREERALIEKEYERHMRDIRKAEMRERHFEMKDRGYTLSLSALGSSMNVVSVFLGYIEGLGIDKRNVYGHIADAILDGNSGIAENLTSILRQGLRDEASISMEIVKIHGQTC
;
A
#
# COMPACT_ATOMS: atom_id res chain seq x y z
N MET A 1 5.37 33.05 -42.62
CA MET A 1 5.14 32.88 -41.17
C MET A 1 3.63 32.70 -41.02
N MET A 2 3.15 31.46 -40.92
CA MET A 2 1.70 31.19 -40.93
C MET A 2 1.10 31.59 -39.57
N PRO A 3 -0.01 32.34 -39.53
CA PRO A 3 -0.70 32.65 -38.29
C PRO A 3 -1.50 31.39 -37.91
N PHE A 4 -1.04 30.64 -36.91
CA PHE A 4 -1.89 29.60 -36.33
C PHE A 4 -3.16 30.26 -35.82
N ASP A 5 -4.31 29.80 -36.33
CA ASP A 5 -5.60 30.38 -36.00
C ASP A 5 -5.84 30.21 -34.50
N ARG A 6 -6.53 31.17 -33.87
CA ARG A 6 -6.64 31.22 -32.40
C ARG A 6 -7.25 29.93 -31.83
N GLU A 7 -8.13 29.29 -32.61
CA GLU A 7 -8.76 28.01 -32.31
C GLU A 7 -7.78 26.82 -32.38
N GLU A 8 -6.85 26.84 -33.33
CA GLU A 8 -5.85 25.79 -33.52
C GLU A 8 -4.85 25.77 -32.35
N ARG A 9 -4.45 26.96 -31.87
CA ARG A 9 -3.64 27.07 -30.63
C ARG A 9 -4.38 26.55 -29.41
N ALA A 10 -5.66 26.88 -29.26
CA ALA A 10 -6.46 26.42 -28.12
C ALA A 10 -6.64 24.89 -28.11
N LEU A 11 -6.77 24.27 -29.29
CA LEU A 11 -6.83 22.83 -29.45
C LEU A 11 -5.50 22.15 -29.08
N ILE A 12 -4.38 22.69 -29.55
CA ILE A 12 -3.04 22.18 -29.22
C ILE A 12 -2.78 22.26 -27.72
N GLU A 13 -3.12 23.37 -27.08
CA GLU A 13 -2.91 23.59 -25.65
C GLU A 13 -3.78 22.64 -24.79
N LYS A 14 -5.03 22.41 -25.20
CA LYS A 14 -5.94 21.46 -24.55
C LYS A 14 -5.43 20.01 -24.62
N GLU A 15 -4.92 19.58 -25.79
CA GLU A 15 -4.37 18.23 -25.92
C GLU A 15 -3.03 18.09 -25.18
N TYR A 16 -2.21 19.14 -25.13
CA TYR A 16 -1.01 19.16 -24.30
C TYR A 16 -1.33 18.96 -22.81
N GLU A 17 -2.30 19.69 -22.26
CA GLU A 17 -2.74 19.52 -20.88
C GLU A 17 -3.32 18.12 -20.58
N ARG A 18 -4.01 17.53 -21.56
CA ARG A 18 -4.52 16.16 -21.46
C ARG A 18 -3.37 15.16 -21.38
N HIS A 19 -2.40 15.24 -22.28
CA HIS A 19 -1.22 14.36 -22.28
C HIS A 19 -0.41 14.49 -20.99
N MET A 20 -0.19 15.71 -20.49
CA MET A 20 0.52 15.91 -19.22
C MET A 20 -0.23 15.30 -18.02
N ARG A 21 -1.56 15.33 -18.01
CA ARG A 21 -2.36 14.64 -16.98
C ARG A 21 -2.24 13.12 -17.07
N ASP A 22 -2.23 12.57 -18.28
CA ASP A 22 -2.12 11.13 -18.50
C ASP A 22 -0.72 10.61 -18.13
N ILE A 23 0.33 11.37 -18.42
CA ILE A 23 1.71 11.09 -17.97
C ILE A 23 1.79 11.07 -16.45
N ARG A 24 1.28 12.10 -15.75
CA ARG A 24 1.27 12.11 -14.27
C ARG A 24 0.48 10.93 -13.69
N LYS A 25 -0.64 10.55 -14.30
CA LYS A 25 -1.40 9.36 -13.89
C LYS A 25 -0.63 8.07 -14.13
N ALA A 26 0.15 7.98 -15.21
CA ALA A 26 1.02 6.84 -15.48
C ALA A 26 2.15 6.77 -14.45
N GLU A 27 2.87 7.87 -14.21
CA GLU A 27 3.94 7.96 -13.19
C GLU A 27 3.43 7.64 -11.78
N MET A 28 2.25 8.13 -11.42
CA MET A 28 1.63 7.81 -10.13
C MET A 28 1.23 6.33 -10.01
N ARG A 29 0.82 5.69 -11.12
CA ARG A 29 0.52 4.26 -11.15
C ARG A 29 1.79 3.43 -11.06
N GLU A 30 2.85 3.85 -11.74
CA GLU A 30 4.16 3.20 -11.74
C GLU A 30 4.80 3.29 -10.35
N ARG A 31 4.80 4.47 -9.71
CA ARG A 31 5.21 4.63 -8.30
C ARG A 31 4.37 3.80 -7.34
N HIS A 32 3.05 3.72 -7.54
CA HIS A 32 2.20 2.84 -6.72
C HIS A 32 2.55 1.36 -6.92
N PHE A 33 2.90 0.97 -8.14
CA PHE A 33 3.29 -0.39 -8.45
C PHE A 33 4.65 -0.72 -7.82
N GLU A 34 5.64 0.17 -7.95
CA GLU A 34 6.93 0.05 -7.29
C GLU A 34 6.80 -0.02 -5.77
N MET A 35 6.00 0.87 -5.15
CA MET A 35 5.76 0.84 -3.70
C MET A 35 5.06 -0.44 -3.25
N LYS A 36 4.08 -0.94 -4.02
CA LYS A 36 3.37 -2.18 -3.73
C LYS A 36 4.31 -3.38 -3.81
N ASP A 37 5.18 -3.42 -4.80
CA ASP A 37 6.14 -4.49 -5.01
C ASP A 37 7.25 -4.43 -3.95
N ARG A 38 7.67 -3.23 -3.54
CA ARG A 38 8.63 -3.01 -2.45
C ARG A 38 8.06 -3.44 -1.10
N GLY A 39 6.83 -3.07 -0.76
CA GLY A 39 6.17 -3.47 0.49
C GLY A 39 5.96 -4.97 0.58
N TYR A 40 5.54 -5.60 -0.53
CA TYR A 40 5.38 -7.04 -0.63
C TYR A 40 6.73 -7.78 -0.53
N THR A 41 7.76 -7.31 -1.24
CA THR A 41 9.10 -7.93 -1.23
C THR A 41 9.81 -7.75 0.12
N LEU A 42 9.68 -6.57 0.74
CA LEU A 42 10.20 -6.32 2.09
C LEU A 42 9.49 -7.19 3.12
N SER A 43 8.16 -7.30 3.04
CA SER A 43 7.37 -8.20 3.89
C SER A 43 7.81 -9.65 3.73
N LEU A 44 8.01 -10.13 2.50
CA LEU A 44 8.52 -11.48 2.23
C LEU A 44 9.93 -11.71 2.79
N SER A 45 10.83 -10.74 2.68
CA SER A 45 12.20 -10.87 3.19
C SER A 45 12.30 -10.80 4.72
N ALA A 46 11.47 -9.98 5.36
CA ALA A 46 11.51 -9.72 6.80
C ALA A 46 10.74 -10.78 7.60
N LEU A 47 9.63 -11.30 7.04
CA LEU A 47 8.78 -12.24 7.74
C LEU A 47 9.23 -13.69 7.62
N GLY A 48 10.08 -14.07 6.67
CA GLY A 48 10.72 -15.40 6.60
C GLY A 48 9.80 -16.57 6.97
N SER A 49 10.08 -17.23 8.12
CA SER A 49 9.33 -18.38 8.66
C SER A 49 7.88 -18.05 9.11
N SER A 50 7.53 -16.78 9.28
CA SER A 50 6.20 -16.28 9.63
C SER A 50 5.29 -16.04 8.42
N MET A 51 5.73 -16.37 7.20
CA MET A 51 4.93 -16.29 5.96
C MET A 51 3.57 -16.99 6.07
N ASN A 52 3.47 -18.08 6.84
CA ASN A 52 2.21 -18.79 7.06
C ASN A 52 1.19 -17.91 7.77
N VAL A 53 1.60 -17.18 8.81
CA VAL A 53 0.72 -16.29 9.58
C VAL A 53 0.25 -15.13 8.71
N VAL A 54 1.16 -14.57 7.90
CA VAL A 54 0.85 -13.48 6.97
C VAL A 54 -0.16 -13.95 5.93
N SER A 55 0.04 -15.14 5.34
CA SER A 55 -0.86 -15.69 4.33
C SER A 55 -2.26 -15.97 4.89
N VAL A 56 -2.35 -16.53 6.11
CA VAL A 56 -3.63 -16.76 6.80
C VAL A 56 -4.32 -15.43 7.09
N PHE A 57 -3.58 -14.44 7.59
CA PHE A 57 -4.11 -13.11 7.84
C PHE A 57 -4.61 -12.41 6.58
N LEU A 58 -3.89 -12.51 5.46
CA LEU A 58 -4.29 -11.92 4.18
C LEU A 58 -5.56 -12.59 3.61
N GLY A 59 -5.71 -13.89 3.80
CA GLY A 59 -6.96 -14.60 3.46
C GLY A 59 -8.11 -14.19 4.37
N TYR A 60 -7.84 -13.96 5.65
CA TYR A 60 -8.84 -13.49 6.62
C TYR A 60 -9.40 -12.10 6.25
N ILE A 61 -8.54 -11.12 5.98
CA ILE A 61 -8.98 -9.77 5.59
C ILE A 61 -9.69 -9.75 4.23
N GLU A 62 -9.32 -10.64 3.31
CA GLU A 62 -10.04 -10.82 2.04
C GLU A 62 -11.46 -11.34 2.26
N GLY A 63 -11.61 -12.32 3.17
CA GLY A 63 -12.92 -12.82 3.56
C GLY A 63 -13.80 -11.77 4.25
N LEU A 64 -13.21 -10.70 4.78
CA LEU A 64 -13.91 -9.55 5.33
C LEU A 64 -14.22 -8.45 4.29
N GLY A 65 -13.69 -8.57 3.06
CA GLY A 65 -13.84 -7.56 2.01
C GLY A 65 -12.99 -6.31 2.20
N ILE A 66 -11.95 -6.37 3.04
CA ILE A 66 -11.03 -5.25 3.30
C ILE A 66 -9.99 -5.17 2.18
N ASP A 67 -9.68 -3.96 1.71
CA ASP A 67 -8.65 -3.78 0.67
C ASP A 67 -7.27 -4.14 1.22
N LYS A 68 -6.72 -5.25 0.73
CA LYS A 68 -5.39 -5.74 1.07
C LYS A 68 -4.31 -4.67 0.89
N ARG A 69 -4.49 -3.70 -0.02
CA ARG A 69 -3.51 -2.64 -0.29
C ARG A 69 -3.24 -1.75 0.93
N ASN A 70 -4.30 -1.34 1.63
CA ASN A 70 -4.17 -0.51 2.82
C ASN A 70 -3.42 -1.27 3.92
N VAL A 71 -3.77 -2.55 4.06
CA VAL A 71 -3.18 -3.45 5.05
C VAL A 71 -1.70 -3.76 4.76
N TYR A 72 -1.32 -3.94 3.49
CA TYR A 72 0.09 -4.10 3.12
C TYR A 72 0.93 -2.86 3.45
N GLY A 73 0.37 -1.66 3.26
CA GLY A 73 1.02 -0.40 3.65
C GLY A 73 1.36 -0.40 5.13
N HIS A 74 0.39 -0.70 5.99
CA HIS A 74 0.60 -0.74 7.43
C HIS A 74 1.61 -1.80 7.89
N ILE A 75 1.62 -2.98 7.26
CA ILE A 75 2.60 -4.03 7.57
C ILE A 75 4.01 -3.58 7.16
N ALA A 76 4.15 -2.99 5.97
CA ALA A 76 5.43 -2.51 5.48
C ALA A 76 5.97 -1.37 6.36
N ASP A 77 5.12 -0.41 6.72
CA ASP A 77 5.48 0.70 7.62
C ASP A 77 5.93 0.15 8.98
N ALA A 78 5.17 -0.78 9.58
CA ALA A 78 5.54 -1.40 10.85
C ALA A 78 6.91 -2.11 10.78
N ILE A 79 7.19 -2.83 9.69
CA ILE A 79 8.48 -3.50 9.48
C ILE A 79 9.61 -2.48 9.33
N LEU A 80 9.40 -1.42 8.55
CA LEU A 80 10.38 -0.35 8.34
C LEU A 80 10.68 0.43 9.62
N ASP A 81 9.68 0.58 10.49
CA ASP A 81 9.82 1.20 11.81
C ASP A 81 10.48 0.26 12.85
N GLY A 82 10.91 -0.94 12.43
CA GLY A 82 11.63 -1.89 13.27
C GLY A 82 10.73 -2.72 14.20
N ASN A 83 9.43 -2.85 13.89
CA ASN A 83 8.52 -3.69 14.66
C ASN A 83 8.80 -5.19 14.42
N SER A 84 9.68 -5.76 15.23
CA SER A 84 9.98 -7.19 15.21
C SER A 84 8.80 -8.08 15.64
N GLY A 85 7.77 -7.52 16.28
CA GLY A 85 6.58 -8.21 16.76
C GLY A 85 5.45 -8.32 15.73
N ILE A 86 5.68 -7.96 14.46
CA ILE A 86 4.62 -7.91 13.46
C ILE A 86 3.88 -9.25 13.29
N ALA A 87 4.57 -10.39 13.35
CA ALA A 87 3.93 -11.70 13.25
C ALA A 87 2.98 -11.97 14.44
N GLU A 88 3.34 -11.50 15.62
CA GLU A 88 2.53 -11.62 16.84
C GLU A 88 1.30 -10.70 16.75
N ASN A 89 1.45 -9.50 16.19
CA ASN A 89 0.35 -8.59 15.91
C ASN A 89 -0.66 -9.22 14.94
N LEU A 90 -0.20 -9.79 13.83
CA LEU A 90 -1.08 -10.46 12.87
C LEU A 90 -1.81 -11.66 13.50
N THR A 91 -1.11 -12.42 14.35
CA THR A 91 -1.71 -13.53 15.11
C THR A 91 -2.74 -13.02 16.12
N SER A 92 -2.45 -11.89 16.78
CA SER A 92 -3.34 -11.23 17.74
C SER A 92 -4.65 -10.81 17.08
N ILE A 93 -4.59 -10.24 15.88
CA ILE A 93 -5.77 -9.87 15.08
C ILE A 93 -6.64 -11.09 14.81
N LEU A 94 -6.04 -12.18 14.34
CA LEU A 94 -6.74 -13.44 14.07
C LEU A 94 -7.37 -14.03 15.34
N ARG A 95 -6.64 -14.00 16.46
CA ARG A 95 -7.09 -14.55 17.75
C ARG A 95 -8.23 -13.73 18.35
N GLN A 96 -8.16 -12.41 18.27
CA GLN A 96 -9.20 -11.49 18.76
C GLN A 96 -10.40 -11.42 17.81
N GLY A 97 -10.22 -11.84 16.55
CA GLY A 97 -11.26 -11.79 15.53
C GLY A 97 -11.66 -10.37 15.18
N LEU A 98 -10.69 -9.44 15.09
CA LEU A 98 -10.96 -8.04 14.71
C LEU A 98 -11.43 -7.99 13.25
N ARG A 99 -12.55 -7.30 12.99
CA ARG A 99 -13.21 -7.33 11.67
C ARG A 99 -13.27 -5.99 10.96
N ASP A 100 -13.00 -4.90 11.66
CA ASP A 100 -12.96 -3.56 11.10
C ASP A 100 -11.53 -3.13 10.77
N GLU A 101 -11.39 -2.38 9.68
CA GLU A 101 -10.10 -1.94 9.14
C GLU A 101 -9.32 -1.08 10.15
N ALA A 102 -9.99 -0.22 10.92
CA ALA A 102 -9.33 0.66 11.88
C ALA A 102 -8.65 -0.11 13.02
N SER A 103 -9.34 -1.08 13.62
CA SER A 103 -8.79 -1.91 14.70
C SER A 103 -7.67 -2.83 14.19
N ILE A 104 -7.81 -3.35 12.97
CA ILE A 104 -6.77 -4.14 12.30
C ILE A 104 -5.51 -3.30 12.10
N SER A 105 -5.63 -2.09 11.52
CA SER A 105 -4.49 -1.20 11.31
C SER A 105 -3.81 -0.80 12.61
N MET A 106 -4.58 -0.49 13.66
CA MET A 106 -4.05 -0.17 14.99
C MET A 106 -3.23 -1.32 15.58
N GLU A 107 -3.72 -2.56 15.48
CA GLU A 107 -3.00 -3.71 16.03
C GLU A 107 -1.76 -4.04 15.19
N ILE A 108 -1.78 -3.82 13.86
CA ILE A 108 -0.60 -3.99 12.99
C ILE A 108 0.57 -3.12 13.44
N VAL A 109 0.32 -1.82 13.66
CA VAL A 109 1.38 -0.84 14.00
C VAL A 109 1.78 -0.86 15.47
N LYS A 110 1.12 -1.69 16.30
CA LYS A 110 1.38 -1.79 17.73
C LYS A 110 2.78 -2.33 17.97
N ILE A 111 3.65 -1.52 18.58
CA ILE A 111 4.99 -1.94 18.97
C ILE A 111 4.88 -2.67 20.31
N HIS A 112 5.12 -3.98 20.31
CA HIS A 112 5.26 -4.76 21.54
C HIS A 112 6.63 -4.49 22.16
N GLY A 113 6.74 -3.39 22.90
CA GLY A 113 7.82 -3.09 23.85
C GLY A 113 9.24 -2.98 23.28
N GLN A 114 9.75 -1.75 23.21
CA GLN A 114 11.07 -1.50 23.80
C GLN A 114 10.94 -1.84 25.29
N THR A 115 11.32 -3.06 25.69
CA THR A 115 11.79 -3.28 27.06
C THR A 115 13.05 -2.44 27.25
N CYS A 116 13.07 -1.65 28.32
CA CYS A 116 14.19 -0.83 28.79
C CYS A 116 15.56 -1.50 28.71
#